data_AF-A0A0B3VP39-F1
#
_entry.id   AF-A0A0B3VP39-F1
#
_cell.length_a   1.000
_cell.length_b   1.000
_cell.length_c   1.000
_cell.angle_alpha   90.00
_cell.angle_beta   90.00
_cell.angle_gamma   90.00
#
_symmetry.space_group_name_H-M   'P 1'
#
loop_
_entity.id
_entity.type
_entity.pdbx_description
1 polymer ?
#
loop_
_entity_poly.entity_id
_entity_poly.type
_entity_poly.pdbx_seq_one_letter_code
_entity_poly.pdbx_strand_id
1 'polypeptide(L)'
;MPATSSTKKFTTGKLVGTLPNPTRQGYYFKGWYTSKTGGSKITSSTRYYYMSNKTLYVRWEKVSVSKASISKLTLPDSKQIKVYTKSVSNAKGYEIVYSTSSKFSSSTTKKISTISTSKTLTSLQKKKTYYIKVRVYKIDSSNKKIYGSYSTVKYVKTK
;
A
#
# COMPACT_ATOMS: atom_id res chain seq x y z
N MET A 1 12.39 3.35 -17.08
CA MET A 1 13.28 2.27 -16.63
C MET A 1 13.18 1.13 -17.62
N PRO A 2 14.29 0.71 -18.26
CA PRO A 2 14.27 -0.39 -19.21
C PRO A 2 13.93 -1.69 -18.47
N ALA A 3 13.09 -2.53 -19.06
CA ALA A 3 12.83 -3.86 -18.55
C ALA A 3 14.12 -4.69 -18.71
N THR A 4 14.73 -5.11 -17.60
CA THR A 4 15.83 -6.06 -17.65
C THR A 4 15.30 -7.38 -18.20
N SER A 5 15.75 -7.75 -19.39
CA SER A 5 15.41 -9.03 -20.00
C SER A 5 16.25 -10.10 -19.31
N SER A 6 15.59 -11.04 -18.63
CA SER A 6 16.23 -12.21 -18.04
C SER A 6 15.95 -13.42 -18.89
N THR A 7 17.01 -14.13 -19.29
CA THR A 7 16.92 -15.36 -20.08
C THR A 7 17.04 -16.55 -19.13
N LYS A 8 16.05 -17.44 -19.13
CA LYS A 8 16.09 -18.72 -18.41
C LYS A 8 15.93 -19.85 -19.42
N LYS A 9 16.79 -20.88 -19.34
CA LYS A 9 16.67 -22.09 -20.16
C LYS A 9 15.59 -23.00 -19.56
N PHE A 10 14.69 -23.49 -20.41
CA PHE A 10 13.68 -24.47 -20.03
C PHE A 10 13.91 -25.76 -20.84
N THR A 11 13.64 -26.90 -20.22
CA THR A 11 13.67 -28.20 -20.90
C THR A 11 12.25 -28.60 -21.28
N THR A 12 12.05 -28.97 -22.54
CA THR A 12 10.77 -29.46 -23.04
C THR A 12 10.27 -30.65 -22.22
N GLY A 13 8.98 -30.66 -21.88
CA GLY A 13 8.33 -31.70 -21.07
C GLY A 13 8.48 -31.52 -19.56
N LYS A 14 9.35 -30.61 -19.09
CA LYS A 14 9.50 -30.26 -17.67
C LYS A 14 8.66 -29.05 -17.29
N LEU A 15 8.44 -28.90 -16.00
CA LEU A 15 7.83 -27.71 -15.42
C LEU A 15 8.76 -26.50 -15.62
N VAL A 16 8.18 -25.34 -15.91
CA VAL A 16 8.89 -24.05 -16.03
C VAL A 16 9.68 -23.74 -14.74
N GLY A 17 9.17 -24.15 -13.58
CA GLY A 17 9.80 -23.92 -12.28
C GLY A 17 9.82 -22.43 -11.92
N THR A 18 10.69 -22.04 -10.98
CA THR A 18 10.70 -20.67 -10.42
C THR A 18 11.03 -19.63 -11.49
N LEU A 19 10.11 -18.70 -11.73
CA LEU A 19 10.32 -17.55 -12.62
C LEU A 19 10.86 -16.35 -11.82
N PRO A 20 11.54 -15.39 -12.48
CA PRO A 20 11.95 -14.16 -11.82
C PRO A 20 10.73 -13.43 -11.25
N ASN A 21 10.90 -12.78 -10.11
CA ASN A 21 9.88 -11.92 -9.50
C ASN A 21 10.29 -10.44 -9.68
N PRO A 22 10.05 -9.87 -10.88
CA PRO A 22 10.39 -8.47 -11.12
C PRO A 22 9.58 -7.57 -10.20
N THR A 23 10.07 -6.36 -9.96
CA THR A 23 9.35 -5.36 -9.17
C THR A 23 9.23 -4.05 -9.96
N ARG A 24 8.13 -3.34 -9.75
CA ARG A 24 7.86 -2.05 -10.40
C ARG A 24 7.15 -1.15 -9.40
N GLN A 25 7.80 -0.04 -9.05
CA GLN A 25 7.28 0.91 -8.07
C GLN A 25 5.88 1.42 -8.46
N GLY A 26 4.94 1.33 -7.53
CA GLY A 26 3.54 1.72 -7.73
C GLY A 26 2.66 0.67 -8.42
N TYR A 27 3.16 -0.55 -8.68
CA TYR A 27 2.42 -1.61 -9.35
C TYR A 27 2.49 -2.95 -8.61
N TYR A 28 1.41 -3.73 -8.70
CA TYR A 28 1.35 -5.14 -8.38
C TYR A 28 1.82 -5.99 -9.56
N PHE A 29 2.64 -7.00 -9.28
CA PHE A 29 3.04 -7.99 -10.26
C PHE A 29 1.91 -9.03 -10.44
N LYS A 30 1.34 -9.11 -11.65
CA LYS A 30 0.20 -10.03 -11.95
C LYS A 30 0.67 -11.37 -12.53
N GLY A 31 1.94 -11.49 -12.87
CA GLY A 31 2.55 -12.72 -13.39
C GLY A 31 3.17 -12.56 -14.78
N TRP A 32 3.66 -13.69 -15.28
CA TRP A 32 4.19 -13.84 -16.63
C TRP A 32 3.12 -14.37 -17.59
N TYR A 33 3.09 -13.85 -18.81
CA TYR A 33 2.10 -14.18 -19.84
C TYR A 33 2.80 -14.48 -21.16
N THR A 34 2.16 -15.27 -22.02
CA THR A 34 2.71 -15.63 -23.34
C THR A 34 2.65 -14.51 -24.37
N SER A 35 1.90 -13.43 -24.11
CA SER A 35 1.63 -12.35 -25.06
C SER A 35 1.53 -11.00 -24.32
N LYS A 36 1.80 -9.89 -25.02
CA LYS A 36 1.69 -8.52 -24.46
C LYS A 36 0.26 -8.19 -24.03
N THR A 37 -0.70 -8.56 -24.86
CA THR A 37 -2.14 -8.43 -24.64
C THR A 37 -2.76 -9.83 -24.75
N GLY A 38 -3.65 -10.18 -23.81
CA GLY A 38 -4.19 -11.54 -23.72
C GLY A 38 -3.15 -12.59 -23.33
N GLY A 39 -3.26 -13.78 -23.95
CA GLY A 39 -2.38 -14.92 -23.71
C GLY A 39 -2.65 -15.66 -22.40
N SER A 40 -1.95 -16.78 -22.24
CA SER A 40 -2.08 -17.63 -21.06
C SER A 40 -1.06 -17.24 -20.00
N LYS A 41 -1.49 -17.24 -18.74
CA LYS A 41 -0.60 -17.01 -17.59
C LYS A 41 0.32 -18.22 -17.42
N ILE A 42 1.61 -17.97 -17.29
CA ILE A 42 2.63 -18.98 -17.00
C ILE A 42 2.96 -18.96 -15.51
N THR A 43 2.92 -20.13 -14.89
CA THR A 43 3.28 -20.38 -13.49
C THR A 43 4.45 -21.37 -13.42
N SER A 44 5.00 -21.57 -12.23
CA SER A 44 6.03 -22.59 -11.99
C SER A 44 5.57 -24.01 -12.30
N SER A 45 4.27 -24.28 -12.19
CA SER A 45 3.64 -25.57 -12.50
C SER A 45 3.24 -25.73 -13.96
N THR A 46 3.45 -24.73 -14.82
CA THR A 46 3.17 -24.88 -16.24
C THR A 46 4.22 -25.79 -16.88
N ARG A 47 3.80 -26.82 -17.62
CA ARG A 47 4.72 -27.64 -18.42
C ARG A 47 5.17 -26.87 -19.66
N TYR A 48 6.47 -26.84 -19.92
CA TYR A 48 7.05 -26.20 -21.08
C TYR A 48 7.07 -27.16 -22.26
N TYR A 49 6.24 -26.90 -23.27
CA TYR A 49 6.18 -27.69 -24.51
C TYR A 49 6.66 -26.93 -25.75
N TYR A 50 7.19 -25.72 -25.58
CA TYR A 50 7.63 -24.92 -26.72
C TYR A 50 8.95 -25.46 -27.25
N MET A 51 8.97 -25.79 -28.55
CA MET A 51 10.16 -26.32 -29.24
C MET A 51 11.17 -25.23 -29.63
N SER A 52 10.87 -23.96 -29.33
CA SER A 52 11.69 -22.80 -29.65
C SER A 52 11.74 -21.79 -28.50
N ASN A 53 12.64 -20.81 -28.61
CA ASN A 53 12.74 -19.70 -27.66
C ASN A 53 11.43 -18.90 -27.64
N LYS A 54 10.82 -18.75 -26.46
CA LYS A 54 9.59 -17.98 -26.28
C LYS A 54 9.80 -16.78 -25.36
N THR A 55 9.43 -15.59 -25.85
CA THR A 55 9.39 -14.38 -25.03
C THR A 55 8.15 -14.37 -24.15
N LEU A 56 8.34 -14.16 -22.85
CA LEU A 56 7.26 -13.95 -21.90
C LEU A 56 7.14 -12.47 -21.54
N TYR A 57 5.92 -12.06 -21.23
CA TYR A 57 5.58 -10.68 -20.91
C TYR A 57 5.10 -10.55 -19.47
N VAL A 58 5.63 -9.57 -18.76
CA VAL A 58 5.19 -9.23 -17.41
C VAL A 58 3.90 -8.43 -17.48
N ARG A 59 2.92 -8.79 -16.65
CA ARG A 59 1.69 -8.01 -16.49
C ARG A 59 1.70 -7.28 -15.17
N TRP A 60 1.41 -5.99 -15.21
CA TRP A 60 1.38 -5.10 -14.06
C TRP A 60 -0.04 -4.59 -13.83
N GLU A 61 -0.42 -4.40 -12.57
CA GLU A 61 -1.64 -3.69 -12.18
C GLU A 61 -1.25 -2.50 -11.32
N LYS A 62 -1.76 -1.30 -11.63
CA LYS A 62 -1.44 -0.10 -10.87
C LYS A 62 -2.02 -0.20 -9.46
N VAL A 63 -1.24 0.13 -8.44
CA VAL A 63 -1.71 0.17 -7.06
C VAL A 63 -2.67 1.35 -6.91
N SER A 64 -3.96 1.06 -6.76
CA SER A 64 -4.99 2.05 -6.43
C SER A 64 -5.29 2.03 -4.93
N VAL A 65 -5.32 3.20 -4.31
CA VAL A 65 -5.54 3.34 -2.86
C VAL A 65 -6.71 4.27 -2.62
N SER A 66 -7.78 3.74 -2.03
CA SER A 66 -8.99 4.51 -1.74
C SER A 66 -8.74 5.57 -0.67
N LYS A 67 -9.52 6.65 -0.71
CA LYS A 67 -9.50 7.73 0.27
C LYS A 67 -9.89 7.19 1.66
N ALA A 68 -9.12 7.54 2.69
CA ALA A 68 -9.44 7.17 4.06
C ALA A 68 -10.63 7.99 4.61
N SER A 69 -11.28 7.47 5.65
CA SER A 69 -12.32 8.18 6.39
C SER A 69 -12.15 7.96 7.90
N ILE A 70 -12.20 9.04 8.68
CA ILE A 70 -12.20 9.00 10.14
C ILE A 70 -13.64 8.77 10.60
N SER A 71 -13.93 7.64 11.23
CA SER A 71 -15.27 7.33 11.73
C SER A 71 -15.54 8.08 13.03
N LYS A 72 -14.62 7.99 14.00
CA LYS A 72 -14.82 8.52 15.37
C LYS A 72 -13.50 9.00 15.97
N LEU A 73 -13.60 10.01 16.83
CA LEU A 73 -12.52 10.45 17.73
C LEU A 73 -13.04 10.31 19.17
N THR A 74 -12.23 9.76 20.07
CA THR A 74 -12.55 9.74 21.51
C THR A 74 -11.36 10.25 22.31
N LEU A 75 -11.62 10.64 23.56
CA LEU A 75 -10.63 11.14 24.51
C LEU A 75 -10.52 10.15 25.68
N PRO A 76 -9.70 9.09 25.55
CA PRO A 76 -9.50 8.13 26.63
C PRO A 76 -8.94 8.80 27.89
N ASP A 77 -8.10 9.83 27.71
CA ASP A 77 -7.44 10.58 28.78
C ASP A 77 -7.25 12.06 28.37
N SER A 78 -6.93 12.92 29.34
CA SER A 78 -6.52 14.33 29.14
C SER A 78 -5.38 14.56 28.16
N LYS A 79 -4.48 13.59 27.96
CA LYS A 79 -3.35 13.69 27.02
C LYS A 79 -3.43 12.68 25.89
N GLN A 80 -4.62 12.15 25.62
CA GLN A 80 -4.82 11.10 24.62
C GLN A 80 -6.01 11.37 23.69
N ILE A 81 -5.82 11.02 22.43
CA ILE A 81 -6.89 11.00 21.43
C ILE A 81 -6.86 9.62 20.77
N LYS A 82 -7.97 8.87 20.84
CA LYS A 82 -8.12 7.62 20.10
C LYS A 82 -8.84 7.90 18.79
N VAL A 83 -8.17 7.57 17.69
CA VAL A 83 -8.63 7.80 16.33
C VAL A 83 -9.15 6.48 15.78
N TYR A 84 -10.40 6.48 15.30
CA TYR A 84 -11.01 5.34 14.62
C TYR A 84 -11.21 5.67 13.14
N THR A 85 -10.89 4.72 12.27
CA THR A 85 -11.01 4.84 10.82
C THR A 85 -12.00 3.82 10.28
N LYS A 86 -12.68 4.14 9.19
CA LYS A 86 -13.44 3.14 8.43
C LYS A 86 -12.45 2.17 7.78
N SER A 87 -12.78 0.88 7.80
CA SER A 87 -11.99 -0.15 7.13
C SER A 87 -11.99 0.10 5.61
N VAL A 88 -10.82 -0.03 4.98
CA VAL A 88 -10.66 0.07 3.53
C VAL A 88 -10.15 -1.27 3.00
N SER A 89 -10.85 -1.80 1.99
CA SER A 89 -10.50 -3.07 1.36
C SER A 89 -9.06 -3.06 0.80
N ASN A 90 -8.35 -4.16 1.03
CA ASN A 90 -6.97 -4.36 0.60
C ASN A 90 -5.97 -3.32 1.14
N ALA A 91 -6.31 -2.59 2.21
CA ALA A 91 -5.37 -1.71 2.90
C ALA A 91 -4.29 -2.53 3.61
N LYS A 92 -3.01 -2.12 3.50
CA LYS A 92 -1.98 -2.68 4.37
C LYS A 92 -1.96 -1.97 5.72
N GLY A 93 -2.33 -0.69 5.75
CA GLY A 93 -2.47 0.07 6.98
C GLY A 93 -2.85 1.52 6.71
N TYR A 94 -2.72 2.33 7.76
CA TYR A 94 -3.12 3.73 7.81
C TYR A 94 -1.97 4.57 8.36
N GLU A 95 -1.81 5.77 7.81
CA GLU A 95 -0.98 6.82 8.40
C GLU A 95 -1.89 7.92 8.94
N ILE A 96 -1.81 8.12 10.25
CA ILE A 96 -2.52 9.18 10.97
C ILE A 96 -1.56 10.36 11.09
N VAL A 97 -2.03 11.52 10.65
CA VAL A 97 -1.30 12.77 10.70
C VAL A 97 -2.08 13.72 11.58
N TYR A 98 -1.42 14.29 12.58
CA TYR A 98 -2.05 15.17 13.55
C TYR A 98 -1.17 16.38 13.86
N SER A 99 -1.81 17.51 14.15
CA SER A 99 -1.13 18.79 14.40
C SER A 99 -1.99 19.70 15.27
N THR A 100 -1.37 20.63 15.99
CA THR A 100 -2.07 21.75 16.64
C THR A 100 -2.44 22.88 15.67
N SER A 101 -1.94 22.82 14.43
CA SER A 101 -2.25 23.76 13.35
C SER A 101 -3.16 23.09 12.32
N SER A 102 -4.23 23.78 11.91
CA SER A 102 -5.14 23.32 10.85
C SER A 102 -4.45 23.18 9.48
N LYS A 103 -3.35 23.91 9.28
CA LYS A 103 -2.52 23.89 8.07
C LYS A 103 -1.54 22.72 8.04
N PHE A 104 -1.40 21.98 9.14
CA PHE A 104 -0.40 20.92 9.30
C PHE A 104 1.03 21.42 8.99
N SER A 105 1.46 22.50 9.67
CA SER A 105 2.84 22.98 9.54
C SER A 105 3.83 21.91 9.98
N SER A 106 4.99 21.83 9.33
CA SER A 106 6.01 20.82 9.62
C SER A 106 6.44 20.81 11.09
N SER A 107 6.53 21.99 11.74
CA SER A 107 6.93 22.14 13.14
C SER A 107 5.95 21.54 14.16
N THR A 108 4.68 21.41 13.79
CA THR A 108 3.62 20.94 14.71
C THR A 108 3.03 19.60 14.29
N THR A 109 3.44 19.08 13.13
CA THR A 109 2.84 17.89 12.52
C THR A 109 3.58 16.64 12.94
N LYS A 110 2.82 15.70 13.51
CA LYS A 110 3.29 14.36 13.84
C LYS A 110 2.58 13.34 12.96
N LYS A 111 3.27 12.23 12.68
CA LYS A 111 2.76 11.13 11.84
C LYS A 111 2.96 9.81 12.57
N ILE A 112 1.97 8.92 12.48
CA ILE A 112 2.04 7.58 13.05
C ILE A 112 1.38 6.59 12.10
N SER A 113 2.06 5.47 11.83
CA SER A 113 1.51 4.36 11.05
C SER A 113 0.87 3.33 11.96
N THR A 114 -0.20 2.69 11.49
CA THR A 114 -0.86 1.56 12.17
C THR A 114 -1.46 0.60 11.15
N ILE A 115 -1.55 -0.68 11.50
CA ILE A 115 -2.25 -1.69 10.69
C ILE A 115 -3.72 -1.87 11.13
N SER A 116 -4.04 -1.48 12.36
CA SER A 116 -5.40 -1.52 12.92
C SER A 116 -6.25 -0.34 12.41
N THR A 117 -7.56 -0.50 12.48
CA THR A 117 -8.54 0.58 12.19
C THR A 117 -8.70 1.57 13.35
N SER A 118 -7.92 1.42 14.43
CA SER A 118 -7.86 2.42 15.49
C SER A 118 -6.48 2.52 16.12
N LYS A 119 -6.13 3.73 16.56
CA LYS A 119 -4.87 3.99 17.28
C LYS A 119 -5.06 5.11 18.29
N THR A 120 -4.48 4.94 19.46
CA THR A 120 -4.41 5.99 20.47
C THR A 120 -3.15 6.81 20.27
N LEU A 121 -3.34 8.12 20.12
CA LEU A 121 -2.30 9.14 20.18
C LEU A 121 -2.08 9.47 21.65
N THR A 122 -0.83 9.43 22.12
CA THR A 122 -0.44 9.67 23.51
C THR A 122 0.50 10.87 23.62
N SER A 123 0.81 11.27 24.85
CA SER A 123 1.76 12.36 25.15
C SER A 123 1.38 13.68 24.47
N LEU A 124 0.08 14.00 24.46
CA LEU A 124 -0.45 15.25 23.94
C LEU A 124 -0.52 16.34 25.01
N GLN A 125 -0.65 17.59 24.59
CA GLN A 125 -0.86 18.73 25.48
C GLN A 125 -2.33 18.81 25.92
N LYS A 126 -2.58 19.13 27.20
CA LYS A 126 -3.93 19.31 27.75
C LYS A 126 -4.60 20.56 27.19
N LYS A 127 -5.94 20.56 27.12
CA LYS A 127 -6.77 21.70 26.66
C LYS A 127 -6.36 22.29 25.30
N LYS A 128 -5.69 21.52 24.44
CA LYS A 128 -5.25 21.94 23.10
C LYS A 128 -6.11 21.28 22.02
N THR A 129 -6.43 22.04 20.98
CA THR A 129 -7.11 21.52 19.79
C THR A 129 -6.09 20.85 18.88
N TYR A 130 -6.39 19.61 18.50
CA TYR A 130 -5.63 18.85 17.51
C TYR A 130 -6.49 18.63 16.27
N TYR A 131 -5.89 18.88 15.11
CA TYR A 131 -6.40 18.56 13.78
C TYR A 131 -5.80 17.24 13.34
N ILE A 132 -6.63 16.34 12.82
CA ILE A 132 -6.27 14.98 12.46
C ILE A 132 -6.79 14.68 11.05
N LYS A 133 -5.91 14.14 10.21
CA LYS A 133 -6.25 13.53 8.93
C LYS A 133 -5.59 12.17 8.84
N VAL A 134 -6.20 11.26 8.09
CA VAL A 134 -5.68 9.91 7.90
C VAL A 134 -5.56 9.62 6.42
N ARG A 135 -4.57 8.82 6.01
CA ARG A 135 -4.50 8.24 4.67
C ARG A 135 -4.21 6.75 4.74
N VAL A 136 -4.76 5.99 3.81
CA VAL A 136 -4.47 4.57 3.66
C VAL A 136 -3.14 4.40 2.95
N TYR A 137 -2.40 3.34 3.25
CA TYR A 137 -1.32 2.86 2.39
C TYR A 137 -1.49 1.39 2.04
N LYS A 138 -1.03 1.05 0.83
CA LYS A 138 -0.82 -0.31 0.35
C LYS A 138 0.67 -0.51 0.08
N ILE A 139 1.07 -1.76 -0.16
CA ILE A 139 2.45 -2.11 -0.50
C ILE A 139 2.49 -2.55 -1.96
N ASP A 140 3.44 -2.04 -2.74
CA ASP A 140 3.66 -2.45 -4.13
C ASP A 140 4.54 -3.70 -4.25
N SER A 141 4.78 -4.14 -5.48
CA SER A 141 5.69 -5.27 -5.76
C SER A 141 7.13 -5.06 -5.30
N SER A 142 7.56 -3.83 -5.05
CA SER A 142 8.89 -3.45 -4.56
C SER A 142 8.93 -3.28 -3.04
N ASN A 143 7.90 -3.72 -2.31
CA ASN A 143 7.73 -3.53 -0.87
C ASN A 143 7.66 -2.05 -0.41
N LYS A 144 7.36 -1.11 -1.32
CA LYS A 144 7.23 0.31 -1.00
C LYS A 144 5.79 0.66 -0.64
N LYS A 145 5.63 1.57 0.34
CA LYS A 145 4.33 2.12 0.72
C LYS A 145 3.82 3.07 -0.35
N ILE A 146 2.66 2.77 -0.90
CA ILE A 146 1.90 3.64 -1.81
C ILE A 146 0.74 4.22 -1.01
N TYR A 147 0.73 5.54 -0.86
CA TYR A 147 -0.26 6.27 -0.08
C TYR A 147 -1.42 6.74 -0.94
N GLY A 148 -2.64 6.64 -0.41
CA GLY A 148 -3.83 7.25 -0.98
C GLY A 148 -4.01 8.70 -0.54
N SER A 149 -5.11 9.31 -0.99
CA SER A 149 -5.53 10.64 -0.57
C SER A 149 -5.85 10.70 0.92
N TYR A 150 -5.59 11.86 1.51
CA TYR A 150 -6.01 12.13 2.89
C TYR A 150 -7.52 12.17 3.03
N SER A 151 -8.00 11.76 4.21
CA SER A 151 -9.36 11.96 4.66
C SER A 151 -9.68 13.45 4.78
N THR A 152 -10.97 13.75 4.96
CA THR A 152 -11.34 15.05 5.52
C THR A 152 -10.68 15.24 6.89
N VAL A 153 -10.27 16.47 7.18
CA VAL A 153 -9.69 16.82 8.47
C VAL A 153 -10.79 16.81 9.52
N LYS A 154 -10.57 16.13 10.64
CA LYS A 154 -11.39 16.27 11.86
C LYS A 154 -10.55 16.93 12.94
N TYR A 155 -11.18 17.51 13.95
CA TYR A 155 -10.47 18.08 15.09
C TYR A 155 -11.14 17.72 16.40
N VAL A 156 -10.36 17.74 17.49
CA VAL A 156 -10.85 17.55 18.85
C VAL A 156 -9.94 18.29 19.84
N LYS A 157 -10.52 18.83 20.90
CA LYS A 157 -9.79 19.44 22.02
C LYS A 157 -9.54 18.40 23.10
N THR A 158 -8.31 18.29 23.58
CA THR A 158 -7.97 17.43 24.73
C THR A 158 -8.60 17.95 26.02
N LYS A 159 -8.87 17.05 26.98
CA LYS A 159 -9.43 17.42 28.29
C LYS A 159 -8.43 18.21 29.13
#